data_AF-A0A6J7E4F0-F1
#
_entry.id   AF-A0A6J7E4F0-F1
#
_cell.length_a   1.000
_cell.length_b   1.000
_cell.length_c   1.000
_cell.angle_alpha   90.00
_cell.angle_beta   90.00
_cell.angle_gamma   90.00
#
_symmetry.space_group_name_H-M   'P 1'
#
loop_
_entity.id
_entity.type
_entity.pdbx_description
1 polymer ?
#
loop_
_entity_poly.entity_id
_entity_poly.type
_entity_poly.pdbx_seq_one_letter_code
_entity_poly.pdbx_strand_id
1 'polypeptide(L)'
;MSTKSNATEVARKILASVPANDLLNLVDQLDLRPTPGSSPVLLVPLRSLKQRRDVATFVKSAPLATASLLLEIIGHDELNHVIELLGEHASQPTFDQLASAVDQRLTNGADALEVRAVLGHVIAESFPAAPHCERLLEERPELRLSVQI
;
A
#
# COMPACT_ATOMS: atom_id res chain seq x y z
N MET A 1 14.64 -1.79 16.50
CA MET A 1 13.42 -2.55 16.17
C MET A 1 13.53 -3.02 14.73
N SER A 2 13.16 -4.27 14.45
CA SER A 2 13.33 -4.88 13.11
C SER A 2 12.49 -4.12 12.06
N THR A 3 13.12 -3.66 10.97
CA THR A 3 12.50 -2.89 9.87
C THR A 3 11.25 -3.56 9.29
N LYS A 4 11.20 -4.89 9.30
CA LYS A 4 10.01 -5.67 8.86
C LYS A 4 8.79 -5.49 9.76
N SER A 5 8.99 -5.29 11.05
CA SER A 5 7.89 -5.00 11.99
C SER A 5 7.26 -3.65 11.70
N ASN A 6 8.07 -2.67 11.28
CA ASN A 6 7.60 -1.35 10.87
C ASN A 6 6.80 -1.41 9.56
N ALA A 7 7.32 -2.09 8.53
CA ALA A 7 6.65 -2.22 7.24
C ALA A 7 5.27 -2.90 7.34
N THR A 8 5.15 -3.93 8.19
CA THR A 8 3.86 -4.59 8.46
C THR A 8 2.86 -3.66 9.11
N GLU A 9 3.31 -2.87 10.09
CA GLU A 9 2.45 -1.90 10.77
C GLU A 9 1.99 -0.78 9.83
N VAL A 10 2.90 -0.22 9.04
CA VAL A 10 2.60 0.81 8.03
C VAL A 10 1.57 0.28 7.04
N ALA A 11 1.81 -0.89 6.44
CA ALA A 11 0.91 -1.45 5.45
C ALA A 11 -0.51 -1.69 6.00
N ARG A 12 -0.61 -2.22 7.23
CA ARG A 12 -1.90 -2.43 7.91
C ARG A 12 -2.60 -1.13 8.27
N LYS A 13 -1.88 -0.10 8.71
CA LYS A 13 -2.48 1.22 8.99
C LYS A 13 -3.04 1.87 7.73
N ILE A 14 -2.36 1.74 6.60
CA ILE A 14 -2.86 2.22 5.30
C ILE A 14 -4.14 1.46 4.94
N LEU A 15 -4.13 0.13 4.99
CA LEU A 15 -5.34 -0.67 4.72
C LEU A 15 -6.49 -0.35 5.67
N ALA A 16 -6.21 -0.09 6.95
CA ALA A 16 -7.23 0.30 7.92
C ALA A 16 -7.82 1.69 7.65
N SER A 17 -7.16 2.52 6.84
CA SER A 17 -7.70 3.81 6.38
C SER A 17 -8.58 3.70 5.13
N VAL A 18 -8.59 2.54 4.45
CA VAL A 18 -9.46 2.27 3.31
C VAL A 18 -10.89 2.04 3.82
N PRO A 19 -11.92 2.64 3.21
CA PRO A 19 -13.31 2.33 3.57
C PRO A 19 -13.58 0.83 3.44
N ALA A 20 -14.23 0.24 4.44
CA ALA A 20 -14.44 -1.20 4.50
C ALA A 20 -15.16 -1.76 3.26
N ASN A 21 -16.14 -1.01 2.73
CA ASN A 21 -16.86 -1.41 1.52
C ASN A 21 -15.95 -1.43 0.29
N ASP A 22 -15.01 -0.49 0.16
CA ASP A 22 -14.11 -0.41 -0.98
C ASP A 22 -13.12 -1.57 -0.96
N LEU A 23 -12.58 -1.88 0.23
CA LEU A 23 -11.69 -3.04 0.39
C LEU A 23 -12.41 -4.36 0.08
N LEU A 24 -13.67 -4.49 0.52
CA LEU A 24 -14.50 -5.66 0.22
C LEU A 24 -14.82 -5.76 -1.28
N ASN A 25 -15.18 -4.66 -1.93
CA ASN A 25 -15.46 -4.61 -3.36
C ASN A 25 -14.21 -4.98 -4.18
N LEU A 26 -13.03 -4.52 -3.77
CA LEU A 26 -11.77 -4.88 -4.41
C LEU A 26 -11.51 -6.39 -4.30
N VAL A 27 -11.64 -6.96 -3.11
CA VAL A 27 -11.44 -8.40 -2.87
C VAL A 27 -12.49 -9.26 -3.61
N ASP A 28 -13.71 -8.73 -3.79
CA ASP A 28 -14.76 -9.41 -4.54
C ASP A 28 -14.41 -9.56 -6.03
N GLN A 29 -13.66 -8.61 -6.59
CA GLN A 29 -13.20 -8.64 -7.99
C GLN A 29 -12.01 -9.58 -8.23
N LEU A 30 -11.28 -9.97 -7.17
CA LEU A 30 -10.14 -10.87 -7.30
C LEU A 30 -10.57 -12.31 -7.62
N ASP A 31 -9.92 -12.92 -8.62
CA ASP A 31 -10.00 -14.36 -8.86
C ASP A 31 -9.11 -15.10 -7.85
N LEU A 32 -9.72 -15.51 -6.75
CA LEU A 32 -9.03 -16.21 -5.66
C LEU A 32 -9.03 -17.74 -5.84
N ARG A 33 -9.28 -18.29 -7.04
CA ARG A 33 -9.20 -19.74 -7.27
C ARG A 33 -7.75 -20.22 -7.15
N PRO A 34 -7.50 -21.42 -6.60
CA PRO A 34 -6.15 -21.93 -6.48
C PRO A 34 -5.65 -22.35 -7.86
N THR A 35 -4.56 -21.75 -8.33
CA THR A 35 -3.86 -22.14 -9.55
C THR A 35 -2.47 -22.68 -9.21
N PRO A 36 -1.85 -23.49 -10.09
CA PRO A 36 -0.45 -23.92 -9.89
C PRO A 36 0.46 -22.70 -9.69
N GLY A 37 1.22 -22.68 -8.59
CA GLY A 37 2.10 -21.54 -8.22
C GLY A 37 1.45 -20.46 -7.35
N SER A 38 0.14 -20.56 -7.06
CA SER A 38 -0.53 -19.66 -6.13
C SER A 38 0.03 -19.75 -4.72
N SER A 39 0.31 -18.61 -4.09
CA SER A 39 0.83 -18.56 -2.72
C SER A 39 -0.30 -18.63 -1.67
N PRO A 40 -0.32 -19.65 -0.78
CA PRO A 40 -1.36 -19.76 0.25
C PRO A 40 -1.41 -18.56 1.21
N VAL A 41 -0.26 -17.91 1.44
CA VAL A 41 -0.16 -16.72 2.30
C VAL A 41 -0.98 -15.55 1.75
N LEU A 42 -1.20 -15.48 0.43
CA LEU A 42 -2.04 -14.49 -0.21
C LEU A 42 -3.50 -14.96 -0.23
N LEU A 43 -3.74 -16.20 -0.66
CA LEU A 43 -5.08 -16.71 -0.91
C LEU A 43 -5.92 -16.91 0.36
N VAL A 44 -5.34 -17.46 1.44
CA VAL A 44 -6.10 -17.82 2.64
C VAL A 44 -6.70 -16.58 3.33
N PRO A 45 -5.93 -15.49 3.59
CA PRO A 45 -6.50 -14.30 4.20
C PRO A 45 -7.54 -13.61 3.33
N LEU A 46 -7.32 -13.50 2.01
CA LEU A 46 -8.26 -12.86 1.08
C LEU A 46 -9.57 -13.64 0.95
N ARG A 47 -9.51 -14.97 0.89
CA ARG A 47 -10.72 -15.81 0.91
C ARG A 47 -11.48 -15.69 2.23
N SER A 48 -10.75 -15.68 3.35
CA SER A 48 -11.35 -15.47 4.67
C SER A 48 -12.07 -14.13 4.75
N LEU A 49 -11.43 -13.06 4.26
CA LEU A 49 -12.06 -11.74 4.18
C LEU A 49 -13.30 -11.75 3.27
N LYS A 50 -13.21 -12.36 2.08
CA LYS A 50 -14.34 -12.48 1.15
C LYS A 50 -15.54 -13.21 1.77
N GLN A 51 -15.29 -14.27 2.55
CA GLN A 51 -16.32 -15.09 3.18
C GLN A 51 -16.90 -14.45 4.46
N ARG A 52 -16.04 -13.92 5.34
CA ARG A 52 -16.44 -13.43 6.66
C ARG A 52 -16.84 -11.95 6.65
N ARG A 53 -16.37 -11.19 5.65
CA ARG A 53 -16.58 -9.75 5.51
C ARG A 53 -16.08 -8.92 6.71
N ASP A 54 -15.23 -9.50 7.56
CA ASP A 54 -14.68 -8.87 8.75
C ASP A 54 -13.37 -8.13 8.42
N VAL A 55 -13.52 -6.90 7.93
CA VAL A 55 -12.39 -6.02 7.57
C VAL A 55 -11.54 -5.68 8.79
N ALA A 56 -12.16 -5.45 9.95
CA ALA A 56 -11.45 -5.03 11.16
C ALA A 56 -10.47 -6.10 11.65
N THR A 57 -10.90 -7.36 11.70
CA THR A 57 -10.00 -8.48 12.05
C THR A 57 -8.96 -8.71 10.95
N PHE A 58 -9.36 -8.58 9.68
CA PHE A 58 -8.45 -8.74 8.55
C PHE A 58 -7.28 -7.76 8.62
N VAL A 59 -7.52 -6.45 8.72
CA VAL A 59 -6.45 -5.45 8.69
C VAL A 59 -5.46 -5.63 9.86
N LYS A 60 -5.92 -6.09 11.02
CA LYS A 60 -5.05 -6.35 12.19
C LYS A 60 -4.17 -7.58 12.03
N SER A 61 -4.60 -8.57 11.26
CA SER A 61 -3.95 -9.89 11.17
C SER A 61 -3.36 -10.20 9.80
N ALA A 62 -3.64 -9.37 8.78
CA ALA A 62 -3.17 -9.57 7.41
C ALA A 62 -1.65 -9.76 7.37
N PRO A 63 -1.14 -10.85 6.76
CA PRO A 63 0.29 -11.00 6.50
C PRO A 63 0.81 -9.84 5.63
N LEU A 64 2.08 -9.46 5.81
CA LEU A 64 2.70 -8.37 5.05
C LEU A 64 2.55 -8.57 3.53
N ALA A 65 2.77 -9.78 3.03
CA ALA A 65 2.63 -10.07 1.60
C ALA A 65 1.19 -9.84 1.09
N THR A 66 0.17 -10.21 1.87
CA THR A 66 -1.23 -9.93 1.51
C THR A 66 -1.52 -8.43 1.55
N ALA A 67 -1.00 -7.75 2.57
CA ALA A 67 -1.20 -6.32 2.70
C ALA A 67 -0.53 -5.57 1.54
N SER A 68 0.72 -5.90 1.23
CA SER A 68 1.49 -5.35 0.11
C SER A 68 0.76 -5.52 -1.22
N LEU A 69 0.23 -6.71 -1.51
CA LEU A 69 -0.56 -6.96 -2.72
C LEU A 69 -1.79 -6.04 -2.81
N LEU A 70 -2.52 -5.87 -1.71
CA LEU A 70 -3.69 -4.99 -1.71
C LEU A 70 -3.30 -3.52 -1.90
N LEU A 71 -2.19 -3.09 -1.31
CA LEU A 71 -1.66 -1.74 -1.52
C LEU A 71 -1.20 -1.51 -2.96
N GLU A 72 -0.56 -2.51 -3.58
CA GLU A 72 -0.20 -2.47 -4.99
C GLU A 72 -1.44 -2.30 -5.88
N ILE A 73 -2.51 -3.06 -5.61
CA ILE A 73 -3.76 -2.96 -6.39
C ILE A 73 -4.42 -1.59 -6.19
N ILE A 74 -4.48 -1.10 -4.94
CA ILE A 74 -5.09 0.22 -4.64
C ILE A 74 -4.29 1.35 -5.27
N GLY A 75 -2.95 1.29 -5.20
CA GLY A 75 -2.07 2.33 -5.70
C GLY A 75 -1.63 2.14 -7.15
N HIS A 76 -2.16 1.17 -7.90
CA HIS A 76 -1.58 0.75 -9.18
C HIS A 76 -1.42 1.90 -10.19
N ASP A 77 -2.50 2.65 -10.40
CA ASP A 77 -2.51 3.76 -11.35
C ASP A 77 -1.59 4.89 -10.87
N GLU A 78 -1.60 5.17 -9.58
CA GLU A 78 -0.77 6.22 -8.97
C GLU A 78 0.72 5.85 -8.99
N LEU A 79 1.06 4.56 -8.82
CA LEU A 79 2.44 4.06 -8.94
C LEU A 79 2.98 4.34 -10.35
N ASN A 80 2.19 4.06 -11.38
CA ASN A 80 2.58 4.33 -12.77
C ASN A 80 2.84 5.83 -12.98
N HIS A 81 1.97 6.71 -12.48
CA HIS A 81 2.18 8.15 -12.58
C HIS A 81 3.40 8.65 -11.81
N VAL A 82 3.68 8.12 -10.62
CA VAL A 82 4.89 8.47 -9.87
C VAL A 82 6.13 7.99 -10.63
N ILE A 83 6.12 6.79 -11.20
CA ILE A 83 7.22 6.27 -12.03
C ILE A 83 7.43 7.17 -13.27
N GLU A 84 6.36 7.57 -13.95
CA GLU A 84 6.43 8.48 -15.10
C GLU A 84 7.05 9.83 -14.74
N LEU A 85 6.67 10.42 -13.60
CA LEU A 85 7.23 11.68 -13.12
C LEU A 85 8.71 11.57 -12.72
N LEU A 86 9.12 10.42 -12.18
CA LEU A 86 10.52 10.17 -11.81
C LEU A 86 11.39 9.87 -13.04
N GLY A 87 10.81 9.36 -14.14
CA GLY A 87 11.52 9.04 -15.37
C GLY A 87 12.71 8.11 -15.12
N GLU A 88 13.90 8.50 -15.59
CA GLU A 88 15.14 7.72 -15.44
C GLU A 88 15.53 7.48 -13.97
N HIS A 89 15.03 8.29 -13.04
CA HIS A 89 15.32 8.18 -11.62
C HIS A 89 14.41 7.19 -10.88
N ALA A 90 13.39 6.61 -11.54
CA ALA A 90 12.37 5.79 -10.86
C ALA A 90 12.94 4.60 -10.05
N SER A 91 14.07 4.04 -10.47
CA SER A 91 14.71 2.92 -9.78
C SER A 91 15.38 3.31 -8.45
N GLN A 92 15.91 4.53 -8.36
CA GLN A 92 16.66 5.04 -7.21
C GLN A 92 16.50 6.56 -7.09
N PRO A 93 15.29 7.06 -6.80
CA PRO A 93 15.07 8.49 -6.67
C PRO A 93 15.72 9.01 -5.39
N THR A 94 16.23 10.23 -5.43
CA THR A 94 16.52 10.98 -4.20
C THR A 94 15.22 11.33 -3.47
N PHE A 95 15.32 11.70 -2.19
CA PHE A 95 14.17 12.16 -1.43
C PHE A 95 13.46 13.34 -2.12
N ASP A 96 14.20 14.35 -2.59
CA ASP A 96 13.61 15.55 -3.19
C ASP A 96 12.87 15.24 -4.49
N GLN A 97 13.40 14.31 -5.29
CA GLN A 97 12.73 13.85 -6.52
C GLN A 97 11.43 13.12 -6.23
N LEU A 98 11.45 12.18 -5.27
CA LEU A 98 10.24 11.46 -4.86
C LEU A 98 9.21 12.39 -4.23
N ALA A 99 9.66 13.29 -3.34
CA ALA A 99 8.82 14.27 -2.70
C ALA A 99 8.15 15.18 -3.73
N SER A 100 8.91 15.69 -4.71
CA SER A 100 8.37 16.53 -5.78
C SER A 100 7.35 15.78 -6.63
N ALA A 101 7.60 14.51 -6.97
CA ALA A 101 6.65 13.69 -7.72
C ALA A 101 5.34 13.50 -6.93
N VAL A 102 5.43 13.13 -5.66
CA VAL A 102 4.28 12.93 -4.78
C VAL A 102 3.50 14.24 -4.56
N ASP A 103 4.18 15.34 -4.27
CA ASP A 103 3.55 16.65 -4.05
C ASP A 103 2.84 17.14 -5.33
N GLN A 104 3.41 16.89 -6.51
CA GLN A 104 2.78 17.19 -7.79
C GLN A 104 1.51 16.37 -8.02
N ARG A 105 1.50 15.08 -7.64
CA ARG A 105 0.33 14.22 -7.76
C ARG A 105 -0.81 14.67 -6.85
N LEU A 106 -0.50 14.97 -5.59
CA LEU A 106 -1.48 15.52 -4.64
C LEU A 106 -2.04 16.86 -5.13
N THR A 107 -1.19 17.76 -5.63
CA THR A 107 -1.61 19.05 -6.20
C THR A 107 -2.52 18.88 -7.42
N ASN A 108 -2.30 17.83 -8.22
CA ASN A 108 -3.11 17.50 -9.38
C ASN A 108 -4.39 16.71 -9.04
N GLY A 109 -4.69 16.52 -7.75
CA GLY A 109 -5.92 15.90 -7.27
C GLY A 109 -5.88 14.39 -7.15
N ALA A 110 -4.69 13.76 -7.09
CA ALA A 110 -4.56 12.35 -6.73
C ALA A 110 -5.15 12.09 -5.33
N ASP A 111 -5.79 10.93 -5.14
CA ASP A 111 -6.29 10.54 -3.82
C ASP A 111 -5.11 10.23 -2.88
N ALA A 112 -5.06 10.90 -1.73
CA ALA A 112 -4.07 10.65 -0.69
C ALA A 112 -4.10 9.18 -0.20
N LEU A 113 -5.22 8.47 -0.30
CA LEU A 113 -5.28 7.03 -0.03
C LEU A 113 -4.43 6.22 -1.04
N GLU A 114 -4.60 6.49 -2.32
CA GLU A 114 -3.87 5.80 -3.40
C GLU A 114 -2.37 6.11 -3.32
N VAL A 115 -2.01 7.38 -3.10
CA VAL A 115 -0.62 7.79 -2.87
C VAL A 115 -0.03 7.07 -1.65
N ARG A 116 -0.75 7.01 -0.52
CA ARG A 116 -0.30 6.25 0.65
C ARG A 116 -0.13 4.76 0.33
N ALA A 117 -1.00 4.19 -0.50
CA ALA A 117 -0.90 2.80 -0.91
C ALA A 117 0.38 2.53 -1.71
N VAL A 118 0.74 3.42 -2.65
CA VAL A 118 2.02 3.38 -3.36
C VAL A 118 3.19 3.39 -2.37
N LEU A 119 3.24 4.37 -1.46
CA LEU A 119 4.32 4.49 -0.48
C LEU A 119 4.42 3.25 0.42
N GLY A 120 3.27 2.74 0.89
CA GLY A 120 3.20 1.56 1.74
C GLY A 120 3.66 0.29 1.02
N HIS A 121 3.30 0.11 -0.25
CA HIS A 121 3.78 -0.99 -1.07
C HIS A 121 5.30 -0.93 -1.26
N VAL A 122 5.83 0.26 -1.57
CA VAL A 122 7.29 0.46 -1.72
C VAL A 122 8.07 0.12 -0.46
N ILE A 123 7.52 0.47 0.71
CA ILE A 123 8.08 0.11 2.02
C ILE A 123 7.97 -1.40 2.27
N ALA A 124 6.82 -2.00 1.98
CA ALA A 124 6.57 -3.42 2.19
C ALA A 124 7.51 -4.33 1.38
N GLU A 125 7.75 -3.97 0.12
CA GLU A 125 8.67 -4.69 -0.78
C GLU A 125 10.14 -4.33 -0.55
N SER A 126 10.43 -3.39 0.36
CA SER A 126 11.79 -2.96 0.68
C SER A 126 12.57 -2.44 -0.53
N PHE A 127 11.90 -1.72 -1.44
CA PHE A 127 12.58 -1.07 -2.57
C PHE A 127 13.56 0.00 -2.07
N PRO A 128 14.55 0.42 -2.91
CA PRO A 128 15.54 1.42 -2.52
C PRO A 128 14.95 2.74 -2.00
N ALA A 129 13.77 3.13 -2.50
CA ALA A 129 13.07 4.34 -2.10
C ALA A 129 12.33 4.24 -0.75
N ALA A 130 12.26 3.06 -0.11
CA ALA A 130 11.50 2.85 1.12
C ALA A 130 11.80 3.87 2.24
N PRO A 131 13.07 4.23 2.54
CA PRO A 131 13.36 5.24 3.57
C PRO A 131 12.80 6.63 3.23
N HIS A 132 12.70 6.96 1.93
CA HIS A 132 12.11 8.22 1.48
C HIS A 132 10.57 8.19 1.60
N CYS A 133 9.95 7.05 1.32
CA CYS A 133 8.51 6.84 1.52
C CYS A 133 8.12 6.92 3.00
N GLU A 134 8.88 6.30 3.90
CA GLU A 134 8.66 6.41 5.36
C GLU A 134 8.69 7.88 5.79
N ARG A 135 9.71 8.62 5.36
CA ARG A 135 9.86 10.04 5.65
C ARG A 135 8.69 10.88 5.11
N LEU A 136 8.18 10.58 3.91
CA LEU A 136 7.02 11.30 3.36
C LEU A 136 5.74 11.08 4.17
N LEU A 137 5.49 9.86 4.66
CA LEU A 137 4.34 9.55 5.52
C LEU A 137 4.39 10.30 6.86
N GLU A 138 5.59 10.65 7.35
CA GLU A 138 5.78 11.41 8.58
C GLU A 138 5.66 12.93 8.36
N GLU A 139 6.29 13.43 7.29
CA GLU A 139 6.43 14.86 7.03
C GLU A 139 5.20 15.49 6.38
N ARG A 140 4.45 14.76 5.55
CA ARG A 140 3.31 15.31 4.79
C ARG A 140 2.00 15.14 5.54
N PRO A 141 1.32 16.23 5.98
CA PRO A 141 0.10 16.14 6.78
C PRO A 141 -1.01 15.33 6.10
N GLU A 142 -1.14 15.46 4.79
CA GLU A 142 -2.15 14.77 3.95
C GLU A 142 -1.93 13.24 3.90
N LEU A 143 -0.68 12.79 4.11
CA LEU A 143 -0.29 11.38 4.03
C LEU A 143 -0.13 10.72 5.41
N ARG A 144 -0.31 11.48 6.49
CA ARG A 144 -0.10 10.96 7.85
C ARG A 144 -1.07 9.83 8.19
N LEU A 145 -0.53 8.80 8.82
CA LEU A 145 -1.29 7.64 9.30
C LEU A 145 -1.77 7.91 10.73
N SER A 146 -3.02 8.36 10.87
CA SER A 146 -3.65 8.63 12.18
C SER A 146 -4.39 7.41 12.76
N VAL A 147 -4.51 6.33 11.98
CA VAL A 147 -5.29 5.15 12.37
C VAL A 147 -4.52 4.29 13.38
N GLN A 148 -5.17 3.98 14.50
CA GLN A 148 -4.72 2.96 15.45
C GLN A 148 -5.32 1.61 15.07
N ILE A 149 -4.48 0.58 14.99
CA ILE A 149 -4.85 -0.79 14.60
C ILE A 149 -4.67 -1.76 15.77
#